data_AF-A0A0T7FYT7-F1
#
_entry.id   AF-A0A0T7FYT7-F1
#
_cell.length_a   1.000
_cell.length_b   1.000
_cell.length_c   1.000
_cell.angle_alpha   90.00
_cell.angle_beta   90.00
_cell.angle_gamma   90.00
#
_symmetry.space_group_name_H-M   'P 1'
#
loop_
_entity.id
_entity.type
_entity.pdbx_description
1 polymer ?
#
loop_
_entity_poly.entity_id
_entity_poly.type
_entity_poly.pdbx_seq_one_letter_code
_entity_poly.pdbx_strand_id
1 'polypeptide(L)'
;MAPYEIAARGEIEDGNVSMRISCRREGVSVEIQFSAIKLAAFDVDGTILRGENICGCIARNIGSSVEMDAFELLRSQDEIAAGREAMLEWHAPFGSANLIGHLSELRLAPGVKEGFARLKDGGVKIALVSITWKFAVGWLASELGADFAVGTGWQRDGTIAHFGRKIRPTI
;
A
#
# COMPACT_ATOMS: atom_id res chain seq x y z
N MET A 1 -39.54 -27.30 -6.85
CA MET A 1 -38.84 -26.02 -6.64
C MET A 1 -38.50 -25.44 -8.00
N ALA A 2 -38.95 -24.23 -8.32
CA ALA A 2 -38.53 -23.55 -9.54
C ALA A 2 -37.06 -23.11 -9.40
N PRO A 3 -36.21 -23.27 -10.44
CA PRO A 3 -34.81 -22.86 -10.37
C PRO A 3 -34.69 -21.32 -10.34
N TYR A 4 -33.75 -20.81 -9.55
CA TYR A 4 -33.34 -19.41 -9.62
C TYR A 4 -32.61 -19.19 -10.95
N GLU A 5 -33.05 -18.21 -11.73
CA GLU A 5 -32.30 -17.74 -12.89
C GLU A 5 -31.64 -16.40 -12.53
N ILE A 6 -30.33 -16.44 -12.34
CA ILE A 6 -29.50 -15.24 -12.11
C ILE A 6 -28.74 -14.98 -13.40
N ALA A 7 -28.91 -13.80 -13.99
CA ALA A 7 -28.14 -13.36 -15.14
C ALA A 7 -27.37 -12.08 -14.77
N ALA A 8 -26.08 -12.04 -15.06
CA ALA A 8 -25.27 -10.84 -14.95
C ALA A 8 -24.85 -10.39 -16.35
N ARG A 9 -25.04 -9.10 -16.67
CA ARG A 9 -24.50 -8.45 -17.87
C ARG A 9 -23.69 -7.24 -17.45
N GLY A 10 -22.43 -7.20 -17.90
CA GLY A 10 -21.57 -6.04 -17.75
C GLY A 10 -21.58 -5.20 -19.01
N GLU A 11 -21.71 -3.88 -18.86
CA GLU A 11 -21.54 -2.90 -19.95
C GLU A 11 -20.47 -1.89 -19.51
N ILE A 12 -19.65 -1.45 -20.47
CA ILE A 12 -18.65 -0.41 -20.24
C ILE A 12 -19.03 0.77 -21.13
N GLU A 13 -19.41 1.88 -20.49
CA GLU A 13 -19.80 3.12 -21.18
C GLU A 13 -19.12 4.30 -20.47
N ASP A 14 -18.39 5.14 -21.22
CA ASP A 14 -17.63 6.30 -20.70
C ASP A 14 -16.71 5.99 -19.49
N GLY A 15 -16.10 4.79 -19.49
CA GLY A 15 -15.22 4.32 -18.41
C GLY A 15 -15.95 3.87 -17.14
N ASN A 16 -17.29 3.86 -17.14
CA ASN A 16 -18.10 3.27 -16.10
C ASN A 16 -18.42 1.82 -16.43
N VAL A 17 -18.12 0.93 -15.48
CA VAL A 17 -18.52 -0.48 -15.54
C VAL A 17 -19.88 -0.59 -14.85
N SER A 18 -20.95 -0.74 -15.63
CA SER A 18 -22.26 -1.09 -15.09
C SER A 18 -22.42 -2.61 -15.11
N MET A 19 -22.93 -3.20 -14.03
CA MET A 19 -23.22 -4.63 -13.99
C MET A 19 -24.67 -4.86 -13.61
N ARG A 20 -25.50 -5.20 -14.58
CA ARG A 20 -26.91 -5.50 -14.35
C ARG A 20 -27.05 -6.96 -13.92
N ILE A 21 -27.45 -7.19 -12.66
CA ILE A 21 -27.76 -8.53 -12.14
C ILE A 21 -29.29 -8.69 -12.11
N SER A 22 -29.87 -9.47 -13.01
CA SER A 22 -31.29 -9.82 -12.93
C SER A 22 -31.46 -11.16 -12.22
N CYS A 23 -32.34 -11.20 -11.21
CA CYS A 23 -32.77 -12.42 -10.55
C CYS A 23 -34.25 -12.62 -10.88
N ARG A 24 -34.61 -13.68 -11.61
CA ARG A 24 -36.02 -13.97 -11.92
C ARG A 24 -36.64 -14.80 -10.79
N ARG A 25 -37.28 -14.10 -9.85
CA ARG A 25 -38.35 -14.65 -9.01
C ARG A 25 -39.41 -13.57 -8.84
N GLU A 26 -40.65 -13.86 -9.22
CA GLU A 26 -41.82 -12.97 -9.02
C GLU A 26 -41.65 -11.53 -9.54
N GLY A 27 -41.02 -11.34 -10.71
CA GLY A 27 -41.04 -10.05 -11.42
C GLY A 27 -40.19 -8.93 -10.81
N VAL A 28 -39.36 -9.21 -9.80
CA VAL A 28 -38.49 -8.21 -9.17
C VAL A 28 -37.10 -8.21 -9.83
N SER A 29 -36.79 -7.16 -10.58
CA SER A 29 -35.43 -6.87 -11.06
C SER A 29 -34.72 -5.93 -10.09
N VAL A 30 -33.53 -6.30 -9.61
CA VAL A 30 -32.66 -5.41 -8.83
C VAL A 30 -31.56 -4.89 -9.74
N GLU A 31 -31.46 -3.58 -9.92
CA GLU A 31 -30.34 -2.98 -10.66
C GLU A 31 -29.26 -2.54 -9.66
N ILE A 32 -28.05 -3.09 -9.79
CA ILE A 32 -26.90 -2.69 -8.99
C ILE A 32 -25.94 -1.94 -9.91
N GLN A 33 -25.93 -0.62 -9.84
CA GLN A 33 -24.95 0.18 -10.57
C GLN A 33 -23.67 0.30 -9.74
N PHE A 34 -22.59 -0.33 -10.19
CA PHE A 34 -21.27 -0.05 -9.64
C PHE A 34 -20.77 1.24 -10.32
N SER A 35 -20.39 2.24 -9.53
CA SER A 35 -19.60 3.36 -10.06
C SER A 35 -18.23 2.83 -10.51
N ALA A 36 -17.67 3.36 -11.60
CA ALA A 36 -16.29 3.05 -12.01
C ALA A 36 -15.35 3.07 -10.79
N ILE A 37 -14.40 2.14 -10.73
CA ILE A 37 -13.32 2.18 -9.72
C ILE A 37 -12.64 3.54 -9.83
N LYS A 38 -12.64 4.34 -8.76
CA LYS A 38 -12.01 5.68 -8.73
C LYS A 38 -10.70 5.72 -7.95
N LEU A 39 -10.38 4.68 -7.21
CA LEU A 39 -9.19 4.58 -6.37
C LEU A 39 -8.67 3.15 -6.36
N ALA A 40 -7.36 2.98 -6.55
CA ALA A 40 -6.64 1.74 -6.33
C ALA A 40 -5.54 1.97 -5.28
N ALA A 41 -5.54 1.15 -4.23
CA ALA A 41 -4.54 1.19 -3.19
C ALA A 41 -3.65 -0.04 -3.29
N PHE A 42 -2.33 0.17 -3.26
CA PHE A 42 -1.33 -0.88 -3.36
C PHE A 42 -0.50 -0.91 -2.10
N ASP A 43 -0.29 -2.12 -1.59
CA ASP A 43 0.84 -2.38 -0.70
C ASP A 43 2.17 -2.12 -1.44
N VAL A 44 3.25 -1.87 -0.72
CA VAL A 44 4.55 -1.52 -1.31
C VAL A 44 5.47 -2.72 -1.38
N ASP A 45 5.89 -3.23 -0.22
CA ASP A 45 6.92 -4.25 -0.11
C ASP A 45 6.36 -5.61 -0.55
N GLY A 46 6.98 -6.25 -1.55
CA GLY A 46 6.49 -7.51 -2.12
C GLY A 46 5.33 -7.38 -3.11
N THR A 47 4.78 -6.17 -3.28
CA THR A 47 3.72 -5.86 -4.26
C THR A 47 4.21 -4.93 -5.36
N ILE A 48 4.48 -3.65 -5.03
CA ILE A 48 5.06 -2.68 -5.96
C ILE A 48 6.56 -2.93 -6.13
N LEU A 49 7.23 -3.32 -5.04
CA LEU A 49 8.63 -3.69 -5.02
C LEU A 49 8.78 -5.21 -5.13
N ARG A 50 9.81 -5.65 -5.83
CA ARG A 50 10.15 -7.06 -5.98
C ARG A 50 11.58 -7.32 -5.50
N GLY A 51 11.75 -8.31 -4.64
CA GLY A 51 13.03 -8.67 -4.05
C GLY A 51 13.21 -8.00 -2.69
N GLU A 52 14.17 -7.09 -2.58
CA GLU A 52 14.47 -6.37 -1.34
C GLU A 52 13.33 -5.41 -0.95
N ASN A 53 13.01 -5.34 0.34
CA ASN A 53 12.05 -4.39 0.89
C ASN A 53 12.72 -3.05 1.26
N ILE A 54 11.94 -2.00 1.52
CA ILE A 54 12.46 -0.66 1.81
C ILE A 54 13.44 -0.66 3.01
N CYS A 55 13.06 -1.30 4.12
CA CYS A 55 13.89 -1.28 5.33
C CYS A 55 15.17 -2.09 5.15
N GLY A 56 15.12 -3.21 4.43
CA GLY A 56 16.27 -4.03 4.04
C GLY A 56 17.28 -3.25 3.20
N CYS A 57 16.79 -2.51 2.19
CA CYS A 57 17.63 -1.66 1.35
C CYS A 57 18.35 -0.58 2.15
N ILE A 58 17.63 0.10 3.04
CA ILE A 58 18.23 1.11 3.92
C ILE A 58 19.26 0.45 4.84
N ALA A 59 18.88 -0.61 5.56
CA ALA A 59 19.71 -1.29 6.52
C ALA A 59 21.03 -1.77 5.90
N ARG A 60 20.98 -2.36 4.70
CA ARG A 60 22.18 -2.74 3.94
C ARG A 60 23.11 -1.57 3.67
N ASN A 61 22.57 -0.42 3.33
CA ASN A 61 23.37 0.76 2.99
C ASN A 61 23.96 1.48 4.21
N ILE A 62 23.36 1.34 5.39
CA ILE A 62 23.88 1.94 6.64
C ILE A 62 24.66 0.96 7.52
N GLY A 63 24.86 -0.28 7.07
CA GLY A 63 25.64 -1.30 7.80
C GLY A 63 24.87 -2.04 8.90
N SER A 64 23.55 -2.07 8.79
CA SER A 64 22.60 -2.54 9.79
C SER A 64 21.78 -3.77 9.35
N SER A 65 22.30 -4.57 8.42
CA SER A 65 21.57 -5.73 7.91
C SER A 65 21.26 -6.78 8.98
N VAL A 66 22.14 -6.96 9.97
CA VAL A 66 21.98 -8.00 11.00
C VAL A 66 20.78 -7.72 11.89
N GLU A 67 20.62 -6.48 12.35
CA GLU A 67 19.50 -6.12 13.22
C GLU A 67 18.20 -6.01 12.41
N MET A 68 18.29 -5.78 11.08
CA MET A 68 17.14 -5.85 10.17
C MET A 68 16.65 -7.28 9.96
N ASP A 69 17.56 -8.23 9.76
CA ASP A 69 17.23 -9.65 9.69
C ASP A 69 16.55 -10.11 10.99
N ALA A 70 17.02 -9.64 12.14
CA ALA A 70 16.37 -9.91 13.42
C ALA A 70 14.96 -9.28 13.52
N PHE A 71 14.78 -8.05 13.04
CA PHE A 71 13.48 -7.38 13.00
C PHE A 71 12.45 -8.13 12.14
N GLU A 72 12.86 -8.68 10.99
CA GLU A 72 12.00 -9.48 10.09
C GLU A 72 11.50 -10.79 10.73
N LEU A 73 12.07 -11.22 11.84
CA LEU A 73 11.63 -12.40 12.59
C LEU A 73 10.54 -12.10 13.63
N LEU A 74 10.28 -10.82 13.93
CA LEU A 74 9.25 -10.43 14.90
C LEU A 74 7.84 -10.77 14.38
N ARG A 75 6.95 -11.18 15.28
CA ARG A 75 5.62 -11.68 14.91
C ARG A 75 4.48 -10.97 15.64
N SER A 76 4.72 -10.46 16.84
CA SER A 76 3.70 -9.71 17.57
C SER A 76 3.74 -8.22 17.23
N GLN A 77 2.59 -7.56 17.38
CA GLN A 77 2.48 -6.12 17.13
C GLN A 77 3.32 -5.28 18.11
N ASP A 78 3.44 -5.72 19.36
CA ASP A 78 4.21 -5.01 20.38
C ASP A 78 5.72 -5.17 20.13
N GLU A 79 6.18 -6.37 19.73
CA GLU A 79 7.57 -6.57 19.29
C GLU A 79 7.88 -5.73 18.06
N ILE A 80 7.01 -5.71 17.05
CA ILE A 80 7.21 -4.90 15.84
C ILE A 80 7.24 -3.40 16.19
N ALA A 81 6.44 -2.96 17.17
CA ALA A 81 6.46 -1.57 17.63
C ALA A 81 7.79 -1.22 18.30
N ALA A 82 8.24 -2.02 19.27
CA ALA A 82 9.53 -1.83 19.94
C ALA A 82 10.71 -1.95 18.94
N GLY A 83 10.63 -2.90 18.01
CA GLY A 83 11.60 -3.06 16.94
C GLY A 83 11.66 -1.83 16.02
N ARG A 84 10.57 -1.09 15.86
CA ARG A 84 10.57 0.18 15.09
C ARG A 84 11.24 1.31 15.84
N GLU A 85 11.13 1.32 17.17
CA GLU A 85 11.85 2.26 18.03
C GLU A 85 13.36 2.00 17.98
N ALA A 86 13.78 0.75 18.13
CA ALA A 86 15.17 0.34 17.89
C ALA A 86 15.59 0.69 16.45
N MET A 87 14.68 0.49 15.48
CA MET A 87 14.91 0.87 14.10
C MET A 87 15.00 2.40 13.89
N LEU A 88 14.68 3.23 14.87
CA LEU A 88 14.89 4.66 14.74
C LEU A 88 16.31 5.03 15.19
N GLU A 89 16.88 4.32 16.17
CA GLU A 89 18.21 4.59 16.74
C GLU A 89 19.33 4.49 15.72
N TRP A 90 19.33 3.46 14.87
CA TRP A 90 20.30 3.27 13.79
C TRP A 90 20.04 4.15 12.54
N HIS A 91 18.83 4.68 12.34
CA HIS A 91 18.44 5.50 11.19
C HIS A 91 18.65 7.00 11.48
N ALA A 92 18.45 7.39 12.74
CA ALA A 92 18.53 8.78 13.20
C ALA A 92 19.85 9.50 12.85
N PRO A 93 21.04 8.86 12.96
CA PRO A 93 22.31 9.51 12.62
C PRO A 93 22.40 9.97 11.15
N PHE A 94 21.65 9.33 10.25
CA PHE A 94 21.67 9.63 8.82
C PHE A 94 20.59 10.64 8.43
N GLY A 95 19.43 10.59 9.11
CA GLY A 95 18.26 11.42 8.79
C GLY A 95 17.54 10.96 7.52
N SER A 96 16.21 11.12 7.50
CA SER A 96 15.34 10.58 6.45
C SER A 96 15.70 11.01 5.02
N ALA A 97 16.19 12.24 4.83
CA ALA A 97 16.58 12.74 3.51
C ALA A 97 17.76 11.97 2.91
N ASN A 98 18.77 11.60 3.72
CA ASN A 98 19.89 10.81 3.24
C ASN A 98 19.48 9.35 3.00
N LEU A 99 18.63 8.80 3.87
CA LEU A 99 18.12 7.43 3.71
C LEU A 99 17.34 7.23 2.41
N ILE A 100 16.63 8.26 1.94
CA ILE A 100 15.95 8.24 0.63
C ILE A 100 16.93 8.01 -0.52
N GLY A 101 18.16 8.53 -0.42
CA GLY A 101 19.16 8.42 -1.48
C GLY A 101 19.52 6.97 -1.83
N HIS A 102 19.33 6.02 -0.91
CA HIS A 102 19.60 4.60 -1.15
C HIS A 102 18.46 3.89 -1.90
N LEU A 103 17.25 4.45 -1.88
CA LEU A 103 16.06 3.77 -2.39
C LEU A 103 16.02 3.62 -3.91
N SER A 104 16.86 4.36 -4.66
CA SER A 104 16.99 4.21 -6.12
C SER A 104 17.50 2.83 -6.54
N GLU A 105 18.08 2.05 -5.62
CA GLU A 105 18.54 0.68 -5.86
C GLU A 105 17.40 -0.34 -5.91
N LEU A 106 16.22 0.04 -5.41
CA LEU A 106 15.06 -0.85 -5.32
C LEU A 106 14.53 -1.22 -6.71
N ARG A 107 14.06 -2.46 -6.83
CA ARG A 107 13.50 -2.99 -8.07
C ARG A 107 11.98 -2.99 -8.01
N LEU A 108 11.37 -2.35 -9.01
CA LEU A 108 9.93 -2.42 -9.20
C LEU A 108 9.52 -3.82 -9.67
N ALA A 109 8.31 -4.25 -9.28
CA ALA A 109 7.67 -5.39 -9.90
C ALA A 109 7.40 -5.12 -11.40
N PRO A 110 7.51 -6.13 -12.27
CA PRO A 110 7.24 -5.97 -13.69
C PRO A 110 5.83 -5.41 -13.94
N GLY A 111 5.72 -4.43 -14.85
CA GLY A 111 4.43 -3.87 -15.26
C GLY A 111 3.86 -2.79 -14.34
N VAL A 112 4.54 -2.42 -13.23
CA VAL A 112 4.04 -1.38 -12.30
C VAL A 112 3.81 -0.05 -13.01
N LYS A 113 4.79 0.41 -13.80
CA LYS A 113 4.71 1.72 -14.47
C LYS A 113 3.59 1.74 -15.51
N GLU A 114 3.50 0.69 -16.31
CA GLU A 114 2.48 0.52 -17.35
C GLU A 114 1.07 0.38 -16.73
N GLY A 115 0.96 -0.37 -15.64
CA GLY A 115 -0.29 -0.53 -14.90
C GLY A 115 -0.76 0.78 -14.30
N PHE A 116 0.15 1.55 -13.69
CA PHE A 116 -0.17 2.87 -13.12
C PHE A 116 -0.62 3.85 -14.20
N ALA A 117 0.08 3.89 -15.35
CA ALA A 117 -0.32 4.73 -16.47
C ALA A 117 -1.76 4.41 -16.94
N ARG A 118 -2.07 3.12 -17.14
CA ARG A 118 -3.42 2.68 -17.56
C ARG A 118 -4.50 3.04 -16.54
N LEU A 119 -4.21 2.89 -15.25
CA LEU A 119 -5.15 3.27 -14.19
C LEU A 119 -5.41 4.78 -14.21
N LYS A 120 -4.36 5.59 -14.36
CA LYS A 120 -4.49 7.06 -14.42
C LYS A 120 -5.22 7.51 -15.68
N ASP A 121 -4.96 6.90 -16.83
CA ASP A 121 -5.70 7.16 -18.08
C ASP A 121 -7.20 6.85 -17.93
N GLY A 122 -7.54 5.84 -17.14
CA GLY A 122 -8.91 5.52 -16.74
C GLY A 122 -9.51 6.42 -15.64
N GLY A 123 -8.80 7.47 -15.23
CA GLY A 123 -9.23 8.38 -14.16
C GLY A 123 -9.20 7.78 -12.75
N VAL A 124 -8.46 6.69 -12.56
CA VAL A 124 -8.30 6.02 -11.26
C VAL A 124 -7.16 6.70 -10.49
N LYS A 125 -7.46 7.15 -9.27
CA LYS A 125 -6.46 7.63 -8.32
C LYS A 125 -5.65 6.47 -7.74
N ILE A 126 -4.38 6.71 -7.45
CA ILE A 126 -3.47 5.67 -6.95
C ILE A 126 -2.98 6.04 -5.55
N ALA A 127 -3.07 5.09 -4.62
CA ALA A 127 -2.52 5.21 -3.28
C ALA A 127 -1.45 4.13 -3.02
N LEU A 128 -0.33 4.52 -2.43
CA LEU A 128 0.62 3.58 -1.82
C LEU A 128 0.37 3.51 -0.31
N VAL A 129 0.16 2.31 0.20
CA VAL A 129 -0.21 2.08 1.60
C VAL A 129 0.69 0.97 2.13
N SER A 130 1.69 1.31 2.95
CA SER A 130 2.57 0.31 3.55
C SER A 130 2.72 0.56 5.05
N ILE A 131 3.05 -0.48 5.80
CA ILE A 131 3.46 -0.33 7.19
C ILE A 131 4.86 0.29 7.31
N THR A 132 5.67 0.30 6.26
CA THR A 132 7.04 0.86 6.27
C THR A 132 7.08 2.38 6.50
N TRP A 133 8.26 2.99 6.48
CA TRP A 133 8.44 4.42 6.76
C TRP A 133 7.74 5.33 5.74
N LYS A 134 6.93 6.28 6.24
CA LYS A 134 6.15 7.23 5.43
C LYS A 134 7.02 8.06 4.48
N PHE A 135 8.23 8.46 4.90
CA PHE A 135 9.12 9.25 4.04
C PHE A 135 9.54 8.45 2.79
N ALA A 136 9.79 7.15 2.94
CA ALA A 136 10.20 6.27 1.86
C ALA A 136 9.03 5.96 0.93
N VAL A 137 7.83 5.69 1.49
CA VAL A 137 6.60 5.52 0.70
C VAL A 137 6.28 6.81 -0.07
N GLY A 138 6.44 7.98 0.56
CA GLY A 138 6.23 9.28 -0.07
C GLY A 138 7.19 9.55 -1.23
N TRP A 139 8.47 9.20 -1.06
CA TRP A 139 9.44 9.26 -2.16
C TRP A 139 9.03 8.35 -3.32
N LEU A 140 8.72 7.07 -3.04
CA LEU A 140 8.32 6.12 -4.08
C LEU A 140 7.02 6.53 -4.79
N ALA A 141 6.06 7.09 -4.05
CA ALA A 141 4.83 7.63 -4.62
C ALA A 141 5.12 8.79 -5.58
N SER A 142 6.06 9.68 -5.25
CA SER A 142 6.50 10.74 -6.14
C SER A 142 7.14 10.18 -7.42
N GLU A 143 8.03 9.20 -7.30
CA GLU A 143 8.70 8.56 -8.44
C GLU A 143 7.72 7.86 -9.39
N LEU A 144 6.66 7.27 -8.86
CA LEU A 144 5.65 6.54 -9.62
C LEU A 144 4.44 7.40 -10.03
N GLY A 145 4.37 8.65 -9.56
CA GLY A 145 3.24 9.54 -9.79
C GLY A 145 1.93 9.06 -9.15
N ALA A 146 2.00 8.43 -7.98
CA ALA A 146 0.83 8.10 -7.17
C ALA A 146 0.25 9.36 -6.50
N ASP A 147 -1.07 9.39 -6.31
CA ASP A 147 -1.79 10.54 -5.74
C ASP A 147 -1.71 10.58 -4.21
N PHE A 148 -1.58 9.42 -3.57
CA PHE A 148 -1.57 9.30 -2.11
C PHE A 148 -0.46 8.36 -1.63
N ALA A 149 0.06 8.65 -0.44
CA ALA A 149 1.10 7.86 0.22
C ALA A 149 0.85 7.80 1.73
N VAL A 150 0.80 6.60 2.29
CA VAL A 150 0.63 6.36 3.72
C VAL A 150 1.67 5.34 4.19
N GLY A 151 2.26 5.66 5.35
CA GLY A 151 3.24 4.82 6.02
C GLY A 151 3.36 5.18 7.49
N THR A 152 4.19 4.43 8.22
CA THR A 152 4.55 4.73 9.60
C THR A 152 5.38 6.02 9.64
N GLY A 153 4.91 7.00 10.40
CA GLY A 153 5.56 8.31 10.49
C GLY A 153 6.74 8.29 11.45
N TRP A 154 7.90 8.74 10.98
CA TRP A 154 8.99 9.21 11.83
C TRP A 154 8.84 10.73 11.97
N GLN A 155 8.53 11.18 13.19
CA GLN A 155 8.27 12.58 13.49
C GLN A 155 9.55 13.36 13.81
N ARG A 156 9.49 14.68 13.72
CA ARG A 156 10.64 15.57 13.97
C ARG A 156 11.14 15.53 15.41
N ASP A 157 10.26 15.21 16.36
CA ASP A 157 10.58 15.05 17.78
C ASP A 157 11.16 13.65 18.10
N GLY A 158 11.40 12.82 17.08
CA GLY A 158 11.92 11.46 17.23
C GLY A 158 10.84 10.42 17.54
N THR A 159 9.56 10.82 17.64
CA THR A 159 8.47 9.89 17.93
C THR A 159 8.00 9.14 16.67
N ILE A 160 7.31 8.01 16.90
CA ILE A 160 6.76 7.16 15.84
C ILE A 160 5.23 7.24 15.83
N ALA A 161 4.68 7.66 14.69
CA ALA A 161 3.25 7.55 14.39
C ALA A 161 2.98 6.24 13.64
N HIS A 162 2.67 5.18 14.38
CA HIS A 162 2.42 3.85 13.80
C HIS A 162 1.21 3.84 12.86
N PHE A 163 1.41 3.36 11.64
CA PHE A 163 0.32 3.08 10.73
C PHE A 163 -0.28 1.69 11.01
N GLY A 164 -1.60 1.55 10.99
CA GLY A 164 -2.30 0.26 11.11
C GLY A 164 -2.52 -0.26 12.54
N ARG A 165 -2.16 0.49 13.59
CA ARG A 165 -2.48 0.11 14.97
C ARG A 165 -3.97 0.35 15.27
N LYS A 166 -4.69 -0.68 15.73
CA LYS A 166 -5.96 -0.47 16.44
C LYS A 166 -5.64 0.20 17.76
N ILE A 167 -5.99 1.47 17.92
CA ILE A 167 -5.98 2.11 19.23
C ILE A 167 -7.04 1.39 20.05
N ARG A 168 -6.65 0.59 21.05
CA ARG A 168 -7.61 0.18 22.08
C ARG A 168 -7.91 1.44 22.89
N PRO A 169 -9.17 1.86 23.04
CA PRO A 169 -9.49 2.92 23.97
C PRO A 169 -9.10 2.42 25.36
N THR A 170 -8.23 3.16 26.04
CA THR A 170 -7.96 2.97 27.46
C THR A 170 -9.26 3.35 28.19
N ILE A 171 -9.89 2.38 28.84
CA ILE A 171 -10.99 2.61 29.80
C ILE A 171 -10.35 2.77 31.17
#